data_AF-A0A0D6XAN9-F1
#
_entry.id   AF-A0A0D6XAN9-F1
#
_cell.length_a   1.000
_cell.length_b   1.000
_cell.length_c   1.000
_cell.angle_alpha   90.00
_cell.angle_beta   90.00
_cell.angle_gamma   90.00
#
_symmetry.space_group_name_H-M   'P 1'
#
loop_
_entity.id
_entity.type
_entity.pdbx_description
1 polymer ?
#
loop_
_entity_poly.entity_id
_entity_poly.type
_entity_poly.pdbx_seq_one_letter_code
_entity_poly.pdbx_strand_id
1 'polypeptide(L)' 'MRTALSDFWRLAGEAGVLRVDPTGQYFLFPHAGEWRLYQRGIEAAFLLATGEGALAWAKEFGVPVPGS' A
#
# COMPACT_ATOMS: atom_id res chain seq x y z
N MET A 1 4.80 -7.04 7.80
CA MET A 1 6.05 -6.37 8.30
C MET A 1 5.72 -4.94 8.72
N ARG A 2 6.21 -4.45 9.87
CA ARG A 2 6.03 -3.04 10.30
C ARG A 2 7.13 -2.17 9.68
N THR A 3 6.74 -1.04 9.10
CA THR A 3 7.64 -0.06 8.48
C THR A 3 7.44 1.29 9.15
N ALA A 4 8.53 1.95 9.54
CA ALA A 4 8.48 3.31 10.07
C ALA A 4 7.88 4.26 9.02
N LEU A 5 7.13 5.29 9.44
CA LEU A 5 6.47 6.18 8.49
C LEU A 5 7.46 6.92 7.58
N SER A 6 8.63 7.30 8.09
CA SER A 6 9.69 7.93 7.28
C SER A 6 10.13 7.04 6.13
N ASP A 7 10.38 5.76 6.40
CA ASP A 7 10.73 4.79 5.36
C ASP A 7 9.56 4.52 4.43
N PHE A 8 8.36 4.37 4.97
CA PHE A 8 7.16 4.19 4.18
C PHE A 8 6.97 5.33 3.16
N TRP A 9 7.10 6.58 3.57
CA TRP A 9 6.97 7.72 2.67
C TRP A 9 8.09 7.79 1.64
N ARG A 10 9.31 7.43 2.02
CA ARG A 10 10.43 7.29 1.09
C ARG A 10 10.16 6.21 0.03
N LEU A 11 9.48 5.13 0.41
CA LEU A 11 9.12 4.03 -0.50
C LEU A 11 7.93 4.37 -1.39
N ALA A 12 6.89 5.00 -0.83
CA ALA A 12 5.67 5.35 -1.54
C ALA A 12 5.94 6.40 -2.63
N GLY A 13 6.90 7.30 -2.41
CA GLY A 13 7.20 8.39 -3.33
C GLY A 13 5.95 9.21 -3.67
N GLU A 14 5.93 9.82 -4.86
CA GLU A 14 4.73 10.49 -5.41
C GLU A 14 3.80 9.52 -6.15
N ALA A 15 4.25 8.30 -6.42
CA ALA A 15 3.56 7.32 -7.24
C ALA A 15 2.88 6.25 -6.37
N GLY A 16 1.71 6.57 -5.83
CA GLY A 16 0.90 5.60 -5.09
C GLY A 16 -0.59 5.81 -5.27
N VAL A 17 -1.33 4.71 -5.23
CA VAL A 17 -2.79 4.72 -5.18
C VAL A 17 -3.23 4.65 -3.73
N LEU A 18 -4.11 5.57 -3.34
CA LEU A 18 -4.62 5.68 -1.98
C LEU A 18 -6.12 5.40 -1.92
N ARG A 19 -6.50 4.57 -0.96
CA ARG A 19 -7.88 4.42 -0.49
C ARG A 19 -7.94 4.83 0.98
N VAL A 20 -8.90 5.67 1.32
CA VAL A 20 -9.18 6.05 2.72
C VAL A 20 -10.61 5.65 3.03
N ASP A 21 -10.80 4.94 4.13
CA ASP A 21 -12.09 4.61 4.70
C ASP A 21 -12.04 4.65 6.24
N PRO A 22 -13.17 4.46 6.94
CA PRO A 22 -13.20 4.50 8.40
C PRO A 22 -12.33 3.45 9.10
N THR A 23 -11.95 2.37 8.40
CA THR A 23 -11.12 1.28 8.93
C THR A 23 -9.63 1.53 8.73
N GLY A 24 -9.25 2.43 7.80
CA GLY A 24 -7.87 2.86 7.66
C GLY A 24 -7.53 3.53 6.33
N GLN A 25 -6.23 3.75 6.15
CA GLN A 25 -5.66 4.26 4.90
C GLN A 25 -4.83 3.15 4.26
N TYR A 26 -5.10 2.85 3.00
CA TYR A 26 -4.43 1.80 2.24
C TYR A 26 -3.69 2.39 1.06
N PHE A 27 -2.47 1.93 0.87
CA PHE A 27 -1.58 2.41 -0.19
C PHE A 27 -1.09 1.25 -1.03
N LEU A 28 -1.21 1.39 -2.35
CA LEU A 28 -0.65 0.47 -3.33
C LEU A 28 0.32 1.23 -4.22
N PHE A 29 1.58 0.78 -4.27
CA PHE A 29 2.60 1.38 -5.14
C PHE A 29 3.64 0.33 -5.58
N PRO A 30 4.29 0.53 -6.73
CA PRO A 30 5.39 -0.31 -7.15
C PRO A 30 6.67 0.08 -6.41
N HIS A 31 7.44 -0.91 -5.95
CA HIS A 31 8.75 -0.70 -5.35
C HIS A 31 9.68 -1.83 -5.75
N ALA A 32 10.87 -1.49 -6.26
CA ALA A 32 11.89 -2.46 -6.70
C ALA A 32 11.34 -3.54 -7.68
N GLY A 33 10.43 -3.14 -8.58
CA GLY A 33 9.86 -4.02 -9.61
C GLY A 33 8.65 -4.87 -9.16
N GLU A 34 8.20 -4.74 -7.91
CA GLU A 34 7.02 -5.45 -7.40
C GLU A 34 5.98 -4.49 -6.81
N TRP A 35 4.70 -4.87 -6.88
CA TRP A 35 3.64 -4.15 -6.19
C TRP A 35 3.72 -4.38 -4.69
N ARG A 36 3.45 -3.35 -3.89
CA ARG A 36 3.37 -3.46 -2.43
C ARG A 36 2.10 -2.80 -1.92
N LEU A 37 1.37 -3.53 -1.10
CA LEU A 37 0.16 -3.06 -0.44
C LEU A 37 0.45 -2.82 1.04
N TYR A 38 0.19 -1.59 1.49
CA TYR A 38 0.33 -1.19 2.88
C TYR A 38 -0.99 -0.74 3.47
N GLN A 39 -1.17 -0.99 4.77
CA GLN A 39 -2.13 -0.27 5.60
C GLN A 39 -1.35 0.72 6.48
N ARG A 40 -1.69 2.00 6.41
CA ARG A 40 -1.05 3.04 7.22
C ARG A 40 -1.83 3.21 8.53
N GLY A 41 -1.15 2.97 9.64
CA GLY A 41 -1.57 3.34 10.98
C GLY A 41 -1.06 4.73 11.38
N ILE A 42 -1.26 5.09 12.65
CA ILE A 42 -0.87 6.39 13.20
C ILE A 42 0.65 6.55 13.25
N GLU A 43 1.36 5.52 13.72
CA GLU A 43 2.81 5.58 13.96
C GLU A 43 3.65 4.79 12.94
N ALA A 44 3.02 3.92 12.16
CA ALA A 44 3.71 3.02 11.25
C ALA A 44 2.80 2.59 10.10
N ALA A 45 3.40 2.10 9.03
CA ALA A 45 2.71 1.39 7.97
C ALA A 45 2.99 -0.12 8.07
N PHE A 46 2.00 -0.93 7.73
CA PHE A 46 2.08 -2.38 7.76
C PHE A 46 2.04 -2.89 6.33
N LEU A 47 3.12 -3.54 5.89
CA LEU A 47 3.13 -4.26 4.62
C LEU A 47 2.23 -5.48 4.75
N LEU A 48 1.13 -5.47 3.99
CA LEU A 48 0.12 -6.52 3.97
C LEU A 48 0.49 -7.61 2.96
N ALA A 49 0.88 -7.23 1.75
CA ALA A 49 1.20 -8.15 0.67
C ALA A 49 2.16 -7.52 -0.37
N THR A 50 2.82 -8.37 -1.15
CA THR A 50 3.68 -7.99 -2.28
C THR A 50 3.30 -8.72 -3.57
N GLY A 51 3.83 -8.26 -4.71
CA GLY A 51 3.65 -8.87 -6.02
C GLY A 51 2.18 -9.00 -6.44
N GLU A 52 1.82 -10.15 -7.03
CA GLU A 52 0.43 -10.43 -7.42
C GLU A 52 -0.53 -10.46 -6.23
N GLY A 53 -0.05 -10.90 -5.06
CA GLY A 53 -0.83 -10.89 -3.83
C GLY A 53 -1.24 -9.47 -3.40
N ALA A 54 -0.39 -8.47 -3.61
CA ALA A 54 -0.72 -7.07 -3.35
C ALA A 54 -1.89 -6.59 -4.23
N LEU A 55 -1.91 -6.98 -5.51
CA LEU A 55 -2.95 -6.61 -6.45
C LEU A 55 -4.29 -7.31 -6.14
N ALA A 56 -4.24 -8.59 -5.76
CA ALA A 56 -5.43 -9.33 -5.36
C ALA A 56 -6.07 -8.69 -4.11
N TRP A 57 -5.28 -8.48 -3.05
CA TRP A 57 -5.77 -7.85 -1.82
C TRP A 57 -6.19 -6.40 -2.03
N ALA A 58 -5.53 -5.64 -2.90
CA ALA A 58 -5.94 -4.28 -3.24
C ALA A 58 -7.38 -4.25 -3.76
N LYS A 59 -7.76 -5.17 -4.65
CA LYS A 59 -9.14 -5.29 -5.15
C LYS A 59 -10.13 -5.61 -4.03
N GLU A 60 -9.80 -6.59 -3.18
CA GLU A 60 -10.64 -6.98 -2.04
C GLU A 60 -10.87 -5.82 -1.06
N PHE A 61 -9.85 -4.98 -0.83
CA PHE A 61 -9.97 -3.79 0.01
C PHE A 61 -10.47 -2.54 -0.73
N GLY A 62 -10.85 -2.66 -2.01
CA GLY A 62 -11.33 -1.55 -2.82
C GLY A 62 -10.28 -0.46 -3.08
N VAL A 63 -8.99 -0.80 -2.96
CA VAL A 63 -7.88 0.05 -3.39
C VAL A 63 -7.80 -0.01 -4.91
N PRO A 64 -7.87 1.12 -5.65
CA PRO A 64 -7.80 1.08 -7.10
C PRO A 64 -6.48 0.44 -7.57
N VAL A 65 -6.58 -0.36 -8.63
CA VAL A 65 -5.43 -1.05 -9.22
C VAL A 65 -5.15 -0.45 -10.59
N PRO A 66 -3.90 -0.08 -10.92
CA PRO A 66 -3.59 0.43 -12.25
C PRO A 66 -3.91 -0.60 -13.35
N GLY A 67 -4.66 -0.17 -14.36
CA GLY A 67 -5.03 -1.02 -15.50
C GLY A 67 -6.21 -1.97 -15.26
N SER A 68 -6.92 -1.86 -14.12
CA SER A 68 -8.23 -2.51 -13.90
C SER A 68 -9.39 -1.73 -14.47
#